data_AF-A0A967N9C3-F1
#
_entry.id   AF-A0A967N9C3-F1
#
_cell.length_a   1.000
_cell.length_b   1.000
_cell.length_c   1.000
_cell.angle_alpha   90.00
_cell.angle_beta   90.00
_cell.angle_gamma   90.00
#
_symmetry.space_group_name_H-M   'P 1'
#
loop_
_entity.id
_entity.type
_entity.pdbx_description
1 polymer ?
#
loop_
_entity_poly.entity_id
_entity_poly.type
_entity_poly.pdbx_seq_one_letter_code
_entity_poly.pdbx_strand_id
1 'polypeptide(L)'
;IAARGDALPDEVIAGVESTLAELDVSLAGRDLPPEVAERLREARDALDDARRAADRGHHARALRHATRAAAALRDLHPRRRATALVRVANRLLERAIELAGPEPDEEIAAALERAERACDRAEEALEAEAWRVAVRSALRCGHISLRVIAFLVGGVSDDVLADRAEAIVERAAGFHERAAEIAGPDPGPRIEEALARAEGLLSRAREALAAEEWRRAIHLARRSAAISRRVIAAVLRGWDGDRVTDRITDAVETANDVLDRVTDLVGGDPAPEVEELLALATELVEEANEALDSEQWRIAFHKALRAMGLLWRIFVMIA
;
A
#
# COMPACT_ATOMS: atom_id res chain seq x y z
N ILE A 1 11.25 41.25 -24.13
CA ILE A 1 10.13 40.35 -23.79
C ILE A 1 9.99 39.24 -24.84
N ALA A 2 10.02 39.53 -26.15
CA ALA A 2 10.06 38.51 -27.21
C ALA A 2 11.23 37.50 -27.07
N ALA A 3 12.46 37.98 -26.84
CA ALA A 3 13.64 37.09 -26.73
C ALA A 3 13.67 36.15 -25.49
N ARG A 4 12.80 36.39 -24.49
CA ARG A 4 12.64 35.49 -23.32
C ARG A 4 11.53 34.45 -23.54
N GLY A 5 10.64 34.66 -24.51
CA GLY A 5 9.56 33.73 -24.84
C GLY A 5 10.04 32.52 -25.64
N ASP A 6 11.09 32.70 -26.44
CA ASP A 6 11.60 31.64 -27.34
C ASP A 6 12.51 30.63 -26.63
N ALA A 7 13.20 31.03 -25.55
CA ALA A 7 14.09 30.14 -24.77
C ALA A 7 13.35 29.22 -23.78
N LEU A 8 12.14 29.62 -23.34
CA LEU A 8 11.39 28.91 -22.30
C LEU A 8 10.95 27.49 -22.71
N PRO A 9 10.45 27.23 -23.94
CA PRO A 9 10.12 25.88 -24.38
C PRO A 9 11.35 24.97 -24.42
N ASP A 10 12.50 25.48 -24.89
CA ASP A 10 13.72 24.69 -25.03
C ASP A 10 14.28 24.28 -23.67
N GLU A 11 14.28 25.18 -22.68
CA GLU A 11 14.67 24.87 -21.29
C GLU A 11 13.76 23.80 -20.66
N VAL A 12 12.45 23.90 -20.87
CA VAL A 12 11.48 22.92 -20.33
C VAL A 12 11.63 21.56 -21.03
N ILE A 13 11.80 21.55 -22.36
CA ILE A 13 12.05 20.32 -23.15
C ILE A 13 13.34 19.65 -22.65
N ALA A 14 14.43 20.40 -22.50
CA ALA A 14 15.71 19.87 -22.01
C ALA A 14 15.59 19.29 -20.58
N GLY A 15 14.81 19.92 -19.70
CA GLY A 15 14.56 19.38 -18.35
C GLY A 15 13.79 18.06 -18.36
N VAL A 16 12.79 17.93 -19.24
CA VAL A 16 12.02 16.68 -19.43
C VAL A 16 12.91 15.59 -20.04
N GLU A 17 13.77 15.94 -20.99
CA GLU A 17 14.77 15.03 -21.59
C GLU A 17 15.74 14.48 -20.55
N SER A 18 16.32 15.35 -19.71
CA SER A 18 17.20 14.92 -18.62
C SER A 18 16.50 13.94 -17.69
N THR A 19 15.24 14.23 -17.34
CA THR A 19 14.44 13.35 -16.47
C THR A 19 14.19 11.99 -17.12
N LEU A 20 13.85 11.95 -18.41
CA LEU A 20 13.67 10.70 -19.15
C LEU A 20 14.97 9.90 -19.24
N ALA A 21 16.10 10.56 -19.50
CA ALA A 21 17.40 9.89 -19.56
C ALA A 21 17.78 9.25 -18.23
N GLU A 22 17.56 9.95 -17.10
CA GLU A 22 17.78 9.40 -15.75
C GLU A 22 16.87 8.19 -15.47
N LEU A 23 15.61 8.27 -15.87
CA LEU A 23 14.66 7.16 -15.75
C LEU A 23 15.08 5.97 -16.61
N ASP A 24 15.50 6.19 -17.85
CA ASP A 24 15.96 5.14 -18.76
C ASP A 24 17.16 4.39 -18.19
N VAL A 25 18.14 5.11 -17.62
CA VAL A 25 19.29 4.50 -16.91
C VAL A 25 18.83 3.71 -15.69
N SER A 26 17.94 4.26 -14.86
CA SER A 26 17.44 3.60 -13.65
C SER A 26 16.60 2.35 -13.93
N LEU A 27 15.93 2.31 -15.08
CA LEU A 27 14.99 1.27 -15.51
C LEU A 27 15.60 0.28 -16.51
N ALA A 28 16.81 0.54 -17.02
CA ALA A 28 17.49 -0.33 -17.97
C ALA A 28 17.56 -1.80 -17.48
N GLY A 29 17.18 -2.73 -18.35
CA GLY A 29 17.22 -4.17 -18.09
C GLY A 29 16.16 -4.67 -17.10
N ARG A 30 15.11 -3.87 -16.81
CA ARG A 30 14.01 -4.28 -15.93
C ARG A 30 12.73 -4.50 -16.71
N ASP A 31 12.00 -5.55 -16.34
CA ASP A 31 10.61 -5.71 -16.75
C ASP A 31 9.76 -4.62 -16.08
N LEU A 32 9.22 -3.73 -16.90
CA LEU A 32 8.37 -2.65 -16.43
C LEU A 32 6.93 -3.12 -16.36
N PRO A 33 6.18 -2.75 -15.29
CA PRO A 33 4.74 -2.89 -15.29
C PRO A 33 4.12 -2.22 -16.53
N PRO A 34 3.07 -2.81 -17.14
CA PRO A 34 2.45 -2.27 -18.34
C PRO A 34 2.08 -0.79 -18.23
N GLU A 35 1.66 -0.32 -17.06
CA GLU A 35 1.22 1.05 -16.82
C GLU A 35 2.39 2.02 -16.65
N VAL A 36 3.53 1.54 -16.15
CA VAL A 36 4.78 2.32 -16.13
C VAL A 36 5.32 2.42 -17.55
N ALA A 37 5.28 1.33 -18.31
CA ALA A 37 5.64 1.34 -19.72
C ALA A 37 4.73 2.25 -20.55
N GLU A 38 3.42 2.25 -20.27
CA GLU A 38 2.43 3.15 -20.89
C GLU A 38 2.74 4.60 -20.57
N ARG A 39 2.91 4.95 -19.29
CA ARG A 39 3.22 6.33 -18.87
C ARG A 39 4.55 6.83 -19.44
N LEU A 40 5.56 5.97 -19.53
CA LEU A 40 6.82 6.33 -20.20
C LEU A 40 6.63 6.55 -21.70
N ARG A 41 5.77 5.75 -22.34
CA ARG A 41 5.43 5.93 -23.76
C ARG A 41 4.68 7.25 -23.97
N GLU A 42 3.64 7.51 -23.19
CA GLU A 42 2.89 8.78 -23.21
C GLU A 42 3.81 10.00 -22.99
N ALA A 43 4.76 9.89 -22.05
CA ALA A 43 5.73 10.95 -21.79
C ALA A 43 6.67 11.19 -22.98
N ARG A 44 7.15 10.11 -23.61
CA ARG A 44 8.02 10.21 -24.80
C ARG A 44 7.26 10.76 -26.01
N ASP A 45 6.04 10.30 -26.26
CA ASP A 45 5.19 10.78 -27.35
C ASP A 45 4.89 12.28 -27.17
N ALA A 46 4.55 12.70 -25.95
CA ALA A 46 4.33 14.10 -25.63
C ALA A 46 5.61 14.93 -25.76
N LEU A 47 6.78 14.40 -25.42
CA LEU A 47 8.05 15.09 -25.61
C LEU A 47 8.40 15.24 -27.09
N ASP A 48 8.18 14.21 -27.92
CA ASP A 48 8.42 14.28 -29.35
C ASP A 48 7.47 15.28 -30.04
N ASP A 49 6.21 15.33 -29.62
CA ASP A 49 5.26 16.38 -30.05
C ASP A 49 5.72 17.78 -29.63
N ALA A 50 6.32 17.92 -28.44
CA ALA A 50 6.87 19.18 -27.97
C ALA A 50 8.02 19.67 -28.86
N ARG A 51 8.97 18.78 -29.19
CA ARG A 51 10.10 19.04 -30.10
C ARG A 51 9.61 19.47 -31.48
N ARG A 52 8.70 18.69 -32.09
CA ARG A 52 8.13 19.01 -33.41
C ARG A 52 7.39 20.34 -33.43
N ALA A 53 6.74 20.72 -32.33
CA ALA A 53 6.09 22.01 -32.22
C ALA A 53 7.10 23.15 -32.07
N ALA A 54 8.19 22.95 -31.31
CA ALA A 54 9.27 23.92 -31.16
C ALA A 54 10.00 24.17 -32.50
N ASP A 55 10.34 23.10 -33.24
CA ASP A 55 11.01 23.19 -34.56
C ASP A 55 10.19 23.99 -35.60
N ARG A 56 8.87 24.01 -35.45
CA ARG A 56 7.94 24.78 -36.31
C ARG A 56 7.67 26.20 -35.80
N GLY A 57 8.32 26.64 -34.73
CA GLY A 57 8.09 27.94 -34.09
C GLY A 57 6.77 28.04 -33.32
N HIS A 58 6.12 26.91 -32.97
CA HIS A 58 4.86 26.88 -32.23
C HIS A 58 5.10 26.77 -30.71
N HIS A 59 5.78 27.76 -30.12
CA HIS A 59 6.25 27.75 -28.73
C HIS A 59 5.16 27.44 -27.68
N ALA A 60 3.96 28.01 -27.81
CA ALA A 60 2.86 27.73 -26.87
C ALA A 60 2.37 26.27 -26.93
N ARG A 61 2.41 25.66 -28.12
CA ARG A 61 2.06 24.25 -28.31
C ARG A 61 3.16 23.34 -27.77
N ALA A 62 4.42 23.69 -28.02
CA ALA A 62 5.58 23.00 -27.45
C ALA A 62 5.52 22.95 -25.91
N LEU A 63 5.26 24.09 -25.25
CA LEU A 63 5.12 24.15 -23.79
C LEU A 63 3.99 23.28 -23.23
N ARG A 64 2.83 23.23 -23.91
CA ARG A 64 1.73 22.35 -23.49
C ARG A 64 2.13 20.88 -23.54
N HIS A 65 2.75 20.46 -24.65
CA HIS A 65 3.21 19.08 -24.82
C HIS A 65 4.33 18.72 -23.81
N ALA A 66 5.30 19.62 -23.60
CA ALA A 66 6.36 19.43 -22.61
C ALA A 66 5.81 19.35 -21.17
N THR A 67 4.81 20.16 -20.83
CA THR A 67 4.15 20.10 -19.51
C THR A 67 3.38 18.79 -19.33
N ARG A 68 2.72 18.28 -20.38
CA ARG A 68 2.07 16.97 -20.37
C ARG A 68 3.07 15.84 -20.16
N ALA A 69 4.21 15.88 -20.85
CA ALA A 69 5.31 14.94 -20.64
C ALA A 69 5.83 15.00 -19.20
N ALA A 70 6.11 16.21 -18.68
CA ALA A 70 6.56 16.41 -17.30
C ALA A 70 5.54 15.90 -16.26
N ALA A 71 4.23 16.01 -16.54
CA ALA A 71 3.18 15.49 -15.68
C ALA A 71 3.17 13.95 -15.65
N ALA A 72 3.29 13.30 -16.82
CA ALA A 72 3.37 11.84 -16.92
C ALA A 72 4.60 11.27 -16.19
N LEU A 73 5.72 12.00 -16.20
CA LEU A 73 6.97 11.60 -15.50
C LEU A 73 6.97 11.92 -14.01
N ARG A 74 6.13 12.84 -13.55
CA ARG A 74 6.15 13.37 -12.17
C ARG A 74 6.04 12.26 -11.12
N ASP A 75 5.19 11.27 -11.38
CA ASP A 75 4.94 10.15 -10.48
C ASP A 75 5.99 9.03 -10.59
N LEU A 76 6.77 9.05 -11.67
CA LEU A 76 7.82 8.08 -11.95
C LEU A 76 9.17 8.50 -11.34
N HIS A 77 9.37 9.80 -11.10
CA HIS A 77 10.62 10.31 -10.55
C HIS A 77 10.81 9.87 -9.07
N PRO A 78 11.84 9.06 -8.74
CA PRO A 78 11.99 8.47 -7.41
C PRO A 78 12.07 9.49 -6.28
N ARG A 79 12.87 10.57 -6.46
CA ARG A 79 12.98 11.68 -5.51
C ARG A 79 11.64 12.37 -5.23
N ARG A 80 10.92 12.81 -6.28
CA ARG A 80 9.63 13.51 -6.10
C ARG A 80 8.59 12.63 -5.41
N ARG A 81 8.52 11.35 -5.80
CA ARG A 81 7.65 10.37 -5.14
C ARG A 81 8.02 10.18 -3.68
N ALA A 82 9.30 10.03 -3.36
CA ALA A 82 9.78 9.90 -1.97
C ALA A 82 9.44 11.16 -1.15
N THR A 83 9.75 12.36 -1.65
CA THR A 83 9.43 13.63 -0.98
C THR A 83 7.94 13.78 -0.71
N ALA A 84 7.09 13.47 -1.69
CA ALA A 84 5.64 13.55 -1.53
C ALA A 84 5.13 12.59 -0.45
N LEU A 85 5.62 11.34 -0.45
CA LEU A 85 5.19 10.33 0.52
C LEU A 85 5.65 10.65 1.94
N VAL A 86 6.89 11.10 2.12
CA VAL A 86 7.40 11.54 3.45
C VAL A 86 6.53 12.66 4.01
N ARG A 87 6.24 13.69 3.20
CA ARG A 87 5.36 14.80 3.61
C ARG A 87 3.97 14.35 4.03
N VAL A 88 3.38 13.40 3.33
CA VAL A 88 2.04 12.90 3.69
C VAL A 88 2.10 12.06 4.96
N ALA A 89 3.11 11.20 5.12
CA ALA A 89 3.29 10.39 6.31
C ALA A 89 3.42 11.26 7.58
N ASN A 90 4.21 12.34 7.52
CA ASN A 90 4.35 13.29 8.63
C ASN A 90 3.02 13.98 8.98
N ARG A 91 2.26 14.46 7.99
CA ARG A 91 0.95 15.08 8.25
C ARG A 91 -0.03 14.14 8.93
N LEU A 92 0.02 12.85 8.61
CA LEU A 92 -0.82 11.86 9.27
C LEU A 92 -0.36 11.55 10.68
N LEU A 93 0.96 11.52 10.91
CA LEU A 93 1.50 11.39 12.25
C LEU A 93 1.09 12.59 13.12
N GLU A 94 1.25 13.81 12.63
CA GLU A 94 0.79 15.04 13.29
C GLU A 94 -0.69 14.94 13.65
N ARG A 95 -1.53 14.55 12.69
CA ARG A 95 -2.96 14.37 12.91
C ARG A 95 -3.28 13.28 13.94
N ALA A 96 -2.55 12.17 13.91
CA ALA A 96 -2.72 11.08 14.87
C ALA A 96 -2.35 11.54 16.29
N ILE A 97 -1.27 12.32 16.45
CA ILE A 97 -0.85 12.91 17.73
C ILE A 97 -1.90 13.91 18.23
N GLU A 98 -2.39 14.81 17.36
CA GLU A 98 -3.44 15.77 17.72
C GLU A 98 -4.70 15.09 18.24
N LEU A 99 -5.16 14.04 17.54
CA LEU A 99 -6.35 13.29 17.92
C LEU A 99 -6.15 12.49 19.22
N ALA A 100 -4.94 12.02 19.47
CA ALA A 100 -4.61 11.25 20.65
C ALA A 100 -4.55 12.13 21.91
N GLY A 101 -4.31 13.43 21.74
CA GLY A 101 -4.21 14.38 22.83
C GLY A 101 -2.90 14.27 23.62
N PRO A 102 -2.77 15.01 24.74
CA PRO A 102 -1.51 15.11 25.49
C PRO A 102 -1.17 13.85 26.31
N GLU A 103 -2.17 13.02 26.62
CA GLU A 103 -2.02 11.81 27.44
C GLU A 103 -2.72 10.63 26.75
N PRO A 104 -2.15 10.13 25.63
CA PRO A 104 -2.65 8.92 25.00
C PRO A 104 -2.50 7.71 25.93
N ASP A 105 -3.39 6.74 25.79
CA ASP A 105 -3.18 5.44 26.44
C ASP A 105 -1.88 4.76 25.96
N GLU A 106 -1.42 3.77 26.71
CA GLU A 106 -0.12 3.13 26.49
C GLU A 106 -0.01 2.47 25.10
N GLU A 107 -1.09 1.90 24.57
CA GLU A 107 -1.09 1.24 23.25
C GLU A 107 -0.97 2.28 22.14
N ILE A 108 -1.73 3.37 22.23
CA ILE A 108 -1.67 4.49 21.29
C ILE A 108 -0.30 5.18 21.37
N ALA A 109 0.21 5.44 22.56
CA ALA A 109 1.54 6.04 22.76
C ALA A 109 2.64 5.19 22.09
N ALA A 110 2.63 3.87 22.31
CA ALA A 110 3.58 2.95 21.70
C ALA A 110 3.42 2.82 20.17
N ALA A 111 2.21 3.02 19.64
CA ALA A 111 1.98 3.10 18.20
C ALA A 111 2.55 4.40 17.61
N LEU A 112 2.27 5.55 18.24
CA LEU A 112 2.78 6.86 17.81
C LEU A 112 4.31 6.90 17.82
N GLU A 113 4.97 6.38 18.86
CA GLU A 113 6.44 6.32 18.94
C GLU A 113 7.04 5.43 17.83
N ARG A 114 6.33 4.37 17.41
CA ARG A 114 6.75 3.54 16.26
C ARG A 114 6.54 4.24 14.93
N ALA A 115 5.49 5.07 14.81
CA ALA A 115 5.25 5.89 13.63
C ALA A 115 6.31 6.98 13.49
N GLU A 116 6.61 7.72 14.57
CA GLU A 116 7.69 8.72 14.65
C GLU A 116 9.01 8.16 14.15
N ARG A 117 9.50 7.07 14.75
CA ARG A 117 10.75 6.42 14.31
C ARG A 117 10.74 6.00 12.84
N ALA A 118 9.58 5.67 12.28
CA ALA A 118 9.46 5.32 10.87
C ALA A 118 9.48 6.57 9.98
N CYS A 119 8.90 7.69 10.43
CA CYS A 119 8.95 8.98 9.75
C CYS A 119 10.37 9.58 9.78
N ASP A 120 11.04 9.59 10.94
CA ASP A 120 12.45 10.01 11.07
C ASP A 120 13.35 9.25 10.09
N ARG A 121 13.21 7.92 10.05
CA ARG A 121 13.96 7.09 9.10
C ARG A 121 13.62 7.38 7.64
N ALA A 122 12.41 7.85 7.37
CA ALA A 122 12.01 8.23 6.02
C ALA A 122 12.67 9.55 5.60
N GLU A 123 12.78 10.50 6.52
CA GLU A 123 13.46 11.79 6.35
C GLU A 123 14.97 11.60 6.19
N GLU A 124 15.63 10.88 7.11
CA GLU A 124 17.06 10.55 7.00
C GLU A 124 17.40 9.90 5.65
N ALA A 125 16.56 8.96 5.21
CA ALA A 125 16.74 8.30 3.92
C ALA A 125 16.46 9.22 2.74
N LEU A 126 15.60 10.22 2.89
CA LEU A 126 15.34 11.22 1.86
C LEU A 126 16.53 12.18 1.73
N GLU A 127 17.11 12.60 2.85
CA GLU A 127 18.33 13.42 2.89
C GLU A 127 19.54 12.70 2.31
N ALA A 128 19.67 11.40 2.61
CA ALA A 128 20.74 10.54 2.08
C ALA A 128 20.51 10.07 0.63
N GLU A 129 19.50 10.60 -0.06
CA GLU A 129 19.10 10.21 -1.43
C GLU A 129 18.75 8.73 -1.63
N ALA A 130 18.45 8.02 -0.53
CA ALA A 130 18.06 6.62 -0.51
C ALA A 130 16.54 6.44 -0.76
N TRP A 131 16.07 6.86 -1.95
CA TRP A 131 14.65 7.01 -2.28
C TRP A 131 13.76 5.80 -1.98
N ARG A 132 14.24 4.57 -2.22
CA ARG A 132 13.46 3.34 -1.93
C ARG A 132 13.30 3.08 -0.44
N VAL A 133 14.28 3.48 0.37
CA VAL A 133 14.20 3.38 1.82
C VAL A 133 13.24 4.45 2.33
N ALA A 134 13.38 5.69 1.85
CA ALA A 134 12.48 6.79 2.19
C ALA A 134 11.01 6.43 1.91
N VAL A 135 10.70 5.91 0.71
CA VAL A 135 9.34 5.48 0.35
C VAL A 135 8.81 4.39 1.29
N ARG A 136 9.60 3.34 1.57
CA ARG A 136 9.15 2.25 2.47
C ARG A 136 8.92 2.73 3.89
N SER A 137 9.83 3.55 4.42
CA SER A 137 9.73 4.11 5.76
C SER A 137 8.53 5.04 5.88
N ALA A 138 8.29 5.91 4.88
CA ALA A 138 7.13 6.79 4.83
C ALA A 138 5.80 6.02 4.79
N LEU A 139 5.69 5.00 3.94
CA LEU A 139 4.50 4.15 3.90
C LEU A 139 4.25 3.44 5.23
N ARG A 140 5.31 2.99 5.90
CA ARG A 140 5.21 2.36 7.23
C ARG A 140 4.74 3.35 8.30
N CYS A 141 5.35 4.53 8.37
CA CYS A 141 4.93 5.59 9.29
C CYS A 141 3.45 5.90 9.08
N GLY A 142 3.12 6.19 7.83
CA GLY A 142 1.78 6.49 7.41
C GLY A 142 0.74 5.43 7.79
N HIS A 143 1.03 4.15 7.54
CA HIS A 143 0.15 3.06 7.94
C HIS A 143 -0.11 3.02 9.45
N ILE A 144 0.91 3.23 10.28
CA ILE A 144 0.76 3.23 11.74
C ILE A 144 -0.08 4.44 12.17
N SER A 145 0.18 5.63 11.63
CA SER A 145 -0.59 6.83 11.93
C SER A 145 -2.07 6.67 11.56
N LEU A 146 -2.37 6.13 10.37
CA LEU A 146 -3.74 5.83 9.96
C LEU A 146 -4.45 4.87 10.91
N ARG A 147 -3.74 3.86 11.43
CA ARG A 147 -4.32 2.94 12.42
C ARG A 147 -4.75 3.64 13.68
N VAL A 148 -3.91 4.56 14.17
CA VAL A 148 -4.22 5.36 15.36
C VAL A 148 -5.39 6.29 15.09
N ILE A 149 -5.41 6.99 13.94
CA ILE A 149 -6.53 7.87 13.57
C ILE A 149 -7.84 7.08 13.46
N ALA A 150 -7.84 5.95 12.75
CA ALA A 150 -9.05 5.13 12.61
C ALA A 150 -9.56 4.61 13.96
N PHE A 151 -8.64 4.27 14.87
CA PHE A 151 -9.00 3.87 16.23
C PHE A 151 -9.67 5.02 17.01
N LEU A 152 -9.10 6.23 16.94
CA LEU A 152 -9.54 7.40 17.69
C LEU A 152 -10.82 8.04 17.12
N VAL A 153 -10.96 8.10 15.79
CA VAL A 153 -12.10 8.72 15.10
C VAL A 153 -13.26 7.75 14.97
N GLY A 154 -12.97 6.48 14.67
CA GLY A 154 -13.98 5.50 14.32
C GLY A 154 -14.85 5.06 15.49
N GLY A 155 -14.41 5.25 16.74
CA GLY A 155 -15.15 4.87 17.95
C GLY A 155 -15.92 3.57 17.73
N VAL A 156 -15.25 2.53 17.21
CA VAL A 156 -15.95 1.38 16.63
C VAL A 156 -16.84 0.81 17.72
N SER A 157 -18.16 0.88 17.53
CA SER A 157 -19.10 0.38 18.51
C SER A 157 -18.77 -1.08 18.78
N ASP A 158 -18.95 -1.50 20.03
CA ASP A 158 -18.62 -2.87 20.43
C ASP A 158 -19.41 -3.88 19.57
N ASP A 159 -20.61 -3.52 19.11
CA ASP A 159 -21.42 -4.32 18.18
C ASP A 159 -20.72 -4.55 16.82
N VAL A 160 -20.17 -3.50 16.20
CA VAL A 160 -19.45 -3.62 14.90
C VAL A 160 -18.14 -4.37 15.08
N LEU A 161 -17.46 -4.19 16.23
CA LEU A 161 -16.26 -4.97 16.55
C LEU A 161 -16.58 -6.44 16.80
N ALA A 162 -17.71 -6.75 17.45
CA ALA A 162 -18.15 -8.11 17.71
C ALA A 162 -18.45 -8.84 16.40
N ASP A 163 -19.30 -8.28 15.54
CA ASP A 163 -19.64 -8.85 14.21
C ASP A 163 -18.37 -9.11 13.38
N ARG A 164 -17.45 -8.15 13.39
CA ARG A 164 -16.17 -8.25 12.68
C ARG A 164 -15.27 -9.32 13.29
N ALA A 165 -15.21 -9.41 14.61
CA ALA A 165 -14.40 -10.42 15.29
C ALA A 165 -14.91 -11.83 15.00
N GLU A 166 -16.24 -12.03 15.03
CA GLU A 166 -16.87 -13.30 14.65
C GLU A 166 -16.51 -13.69 13.21
N ALA A 167 -16.75 -12.81 12.24
CA ALA A 167 -16.47 -13.08 10.84
C ALA A 167 -14.99 -13.41 10.56
N ILE A 168 -14.06 -12.74 11.24
CA ILE A 168 -12.61 -12.97 11.08
C ILE A 168 -12.19 -14.29 11.74
N VAL A 169 -12.73 -14.62 12.91
CA VAL A 169 -12.46 -15.89 13.59
C VAL A 169 -12.98 -17.07 12.78
N GLU A 170 -14.20 -16.96 12.22
CA GLU A 170 -14.78 -17.98 11.34
C GLU A 170 -13.93 -18.18 10.08
N ARG A 171 -13.54 -17.08 9.41
CA ARG A 171 -12.67 -17.15 8.23
C ARG A 171 -11.32 -17.77 8.55
N ALA A 172 -10.72 -17.45 9.69
CA ALA A 172 -9.46 -18.05 10.13
C ALA A 172 -9.60 -19.57 10.37
N ALA A 173 -10.74 -20.00 10.92
CA ALA A 173 -11.05 -21.42 11.07
C ALA A 173 -11.15 -22.13 9.72
N GLY A 174 -11.84 -21.56 8.74
CA GLY A 174 -11.92 -22.12 7.38
C GLY A 174 -10.55 -22.26 6.71
N PHE A 175 -9.65 -21.28 6.88
CA PHE A 175 -8.27 -21.42 6.39
C PHE A 175 -7.49 -22.52 7.11
N HIS A 176 -7.67 -22.67 8.42
CA HIS A 176 -6.99 -23.71 9.19
C HIS A 176 -7.46 -25.12 8.80
N GLU A 177 -8.77 -25.33 8.68
CA GLU A 177 -9.36 -26.59 8.26
C GLU A 177 -8.84 -27.01 6.87
N ARG A 178 -8.89 -26.08 5.91
CA ARG A 178 -8.35 -26.32 4.56
C ARG A 178 -6.85 -26.61 4.56
N ALA A 179 -6.07 -25.93 5.42
CA ALA A 179 -4.64 -26.20 5.55
C ALA A 179 -4.36 -27.60 6.09
N ALA A 180 -5.11 -28.04 7.09
CA ALA A 180 -5.01 -29.39 7.66
C ALA A 180 -5.43 -30.46 6.65
N GLU A 181 -6.52 -30.24 5.91
CA GLU A 181 -7.00 -31.15 4.86
C GLU A 181 -5.93 -31.35 3.77
N ILE A 182 -5.37 -30.26 3.26
CA ILE A 182 -4.34 -30.30 2.21
C ILE A 182 -3.05 -30.97 2.71
N ALA A 183 -2.68 -30.72 3.97
CA ALA A 183 -1.49 -31.31 4.58
C ALA A 183 -1.60 -32.83 4.77
N GLY A 184 -2.82 -33.35 4.89
CA GLY A 184 -3.10 -34.78 5.06
C GLY A 184 -2.78 -35.29 6.48
N PRO A 185 -2.90 -36.62 6.69
CA PRO A 185 -2.83 -37.22 8.02
C PRO A 185 -1.40 -37.39 8.58
N ASP A 186 -0.37 -37.29 7.75
CA ASP A 186 1.03 -37.43 8.16
C ASP A 186 1.89 -36.30 7.53
N PRO A 187 1.64 -35.04 7.94
CA PRO A 187 2.42 -33.92 7.45
C PRO A 187 3.83 -33.97 8.05
N GLY A 188 4.83 -33.52 7.29
CA GLY A 188 6.19 -33.42 7.82
C GLY A 188 6.26 -32.52 9.08
N PRO A 189 7.24 -32.72 9.99
CA PRO A 189 7.25 -32.11 11.33
C PRO A 189 7.11 -30.59 11.36
N ARG A 190 7.59 -29.90 10.32
CA ARG A 190 7.49 -28.44 10.22
C ARG A 190 6.08 -27.95 9.87
N ILE A 191 5.37 -28.68 9.03
CA ILE A 191 3.97 -28.38 8.69
C ILE A 191 3.10 -28.69 9.90
N GLU A 192 3.36 -29.80 10.59
CA GLU A 192 2.70 -30.17 11.84
C GLU A 192 2.87 -29.07 12.91
N GLU A 193 4.11 -28.59 13.15
CA GLU A 193 4.37 -27.50 14.09
C GLU A 193 3.63 -26.21 13.71
N ALA A 194 3.60 -25.86 12.42
CA ALA A 194 2.91 -24.68 11.93
C ALA A 194 1.39 -24.78 12.12
N LEU A 195 0.79 -25.94 11.80
CA LEU A 195 -0.63 -26.20 12.04
C LEU A 195 -0.96 -26.14 13.53
N ALA A 196 -0.16 -26.77 14.39
CA ALA A 196 -0.35 -26.73 15.84
C ALA A 196 -0.28 -25.29 16.39
N ARG A 197 0.65 -24.46 15.87
CA ARG A 197 0.73 -23.05 16.23
C ARG A 197 -0.48 -22.26 15.74
N ALA A 198 -0.95 -22.51 14.53
CA ALA A 198 -2.15 -21.86 13.97
C ALA A 198 -3.40 -22.21 14.78
N GLU A 199 -3.58 -23.49 15.16
CA GLU A 199 -4.70 -23.94 16.00
C GLU A 199 -4.61 -23.31 17.40
N GLY A 200 -3.42 -23.27 18.01
CA GLY A 200 -3.23 -22.61 19.30
C GLY A 200 -3.56 -21.11 19.29
N LEU A 201 -3.31 -20.42 18.17
CA LEU A 201 -3.73 -19.02 17.99
C LEU A 201 -5.24 -18.90 17.77
N LEU A 202 -5.83 -19.80 16.98
CA LEU A 202 -7.27 -19.81 16.70
C LEU A 202 -8.09 -20.12 17.96
N SER A 203 -7.64 -21.06 18.77
CA SER A 203 -8.24 -21.41 20.05
C SER A 203 -8.27 -20.19 20.99
N ARG A 204 -7.14 -19.49 21.14
CA ARG A 204 -7.09 -18.23 21.92
C ARG A 204 -7.92 -17.10 21.29
N ALA A 205 -8.07 -17.09 19.97
CA ALA A 205 -8.94 -16.12 19.30
C ALA A 205 -10.40 -16.35 19.65
N ARG A 206 -10.85 -17.62 19.69
CA ARG A 206 -12.20 -18.02 20.13
C ARG A 206 -12.43 -17.72 21.61
N GLU A 207 -11.43 -17.96 22.46
CA GLU A 207 -11.50 -17.58 23.89
C GLU A 207 -11.63 -16.07 24.07
N ALA A 208 -10.80 -15.28 23.35
CA ALA A 208 -10.88 -13.82 23.38
C ALA A 208 -12.23 -13.32 22.84
N LEU A 209 -12.78 -13.96 21.80
CA LEU A 209 -14.11 -13.66 21.28
C LEU A 209 -15.19 -13.93 22.35
N ALA A 210 -15.16 -15.08 23.01
CA ALA A 210 -16.12 -15.41 24.08
C ALA A 210 -15.99 -14.50 25.31
N ALA A 211 -14.82 -13.90 25.53
CA ALA A 211 -14.56 -12.94 26.61
C ALA A 211 -14.84 -11.48 26.21
N GLU A 212 -15.42 -11.25 25.03
CA GLU A 212 -15.70 -9.90 24.50
C GLU A 212 -14.44 -9.04 24.25
N GLU A 213 -13.27 -9.68 24.15
CA GLU A 213 -11.99 -9.06 23.83
C GLU A 213 -11.80 -8.96 22.29
N TRP A 214 -12.75 -8.31 21.61
CA TRP A 214 -12.91 -8.32 20.14
C TRP A 214 -11.62 -8.02 19.36
N ARG A 215 -10.87 -6.99 19.77
CA ARG A 215 -9.63 -6.58 19.12
C ARG A 215 -8.56 -7.66 19.23
N ARG A 216 -8.48 -8.33 20.38
CA ARG A 216 -7.54 -9.44 20.62
C ARG A 216 -7.95 -10.66 19.81
N ALA A 217 -9.25 -10.97 19.74
CA ALA A 217 -9.78 -12.04 18.90
C ALA A 217 -9.40 -11.85 17.43
N ILE A 218 -9.64 -10.65 16.88
CA ILE A 218 -9.27 -10.27 15.50
C ILE A 218 -7.76 -10.46 15.27
N HIS A 219 -6.93 -9.96 16.19
CA HIS A 219 -5.47 -10.06 16.06
C HIS A 219 -4.98 -11.52 16.02
N LEU A 220 -5.48 -12.36 16.94
CA LEU A 220 -5.09 -13.76 17.04
C LEU A 220 -5.58 -14.57 15.83
N ALA A 221 -6.82 -14.35 15.41
CA ALA A 221 -7.43 -15.00 14.24
C ALA A 221 -6.67 -14.67 12.95
N ARG A 222 -6.31 -13.40 12.71
CA ARG A 222 -5.51 -13.02 11.53
C ARG A 222 -4.15 -13.72 11.50
N ARG A 223 -3.46 -13.82 12.64
CA ARG A 223 -2.18 -14.54 12.72
C ARG A 223 -2.33 -16.03 12.48
N SER A 224 -3.40 -16.64 12.99
CA SER A 224 -3.73 -18.03 12.69
C SER A 224 -3.95 -18.23 11.18
N ALA A 225 -4.83 -17.42 10.58
CA ALA A 225 -5.14 -17.48 9.16
C ALA A 225 -3.90 -17.32 8.26
N ALA A 226 -2.98 -16.40 8.62
CA ALA A 226 -1.74 -16.20 7.89
C ALA A 226 -0.83 -17.44 7.93
N ILE A 227 -0.71 -18.11 9.08
CA ILE A 227 0.07 -19.36 9.18
C ILE A 227 -0.60 -20.46 8.37
N SER A 228 -1.92 -20.62 8.47
CA SER A 228 -2.67 -21.62 7.71
C SER A 228 -2.53 -21.42 6.20
N ARG A 229 -2.62 -20.17 5.70
CA ARG A 229 -2.35 -19.85 4.28
C ARG A 229 -0.92 -20.20 3.87
N ARG A 230 0.08 -19.96 4.72
CA ARG A 230 1.47 -20.37 4.46
C ARG A 230 1.62 -21.88 4.38
N VAL A 231 0.90 -22.64 5.21
CA VAL A 231 0.88 -24.11 5.14
C VAL A 231 0.27 -24.59 3.83
N ILE A 232 -0.89 -24.04 3.43
CA ILE A 232 -1.53 -24.34 2.13
C ILE A 232 -0.53 -24.12 0.99
N ALA A 233 0.08 -22.93 0.95
CA ALA A 233 1.10 -22.57 -0.02
C ALA A 233 2.31 -23.52 -0.02
N ALA A 234 2.79 -23.90 1.16
CA ALA A 234 3.95 -24.78 1.36
C ALA A 234 3.70 -26.21 0.85
N VAL A 235 2.53 -26.77 1.14
CA VAL A 235 2.17 -28.13 0.77
C VAL A 235 1.93 -28.24 -0.73
N LEU A 236 1.17 -27.31 -1.31
CA LEU A 236 0.85 -27.33 -2.75
C LEU A 236 2.10 -27.17 -3.64
N ARG A 237 3.16 -26.53 -3.14
CA ARG A 237 4.37 -26.23 -3.91
C ARG A 237 5.55 -27.16 -3.70
N GLY A 238 5.46 -28.14 -2.79
CA GLY A 238 6.62 -28.96 -2.44
C GLY A 238 7.74 -28.10 -1.82
N TRP A 239 7.42 -27.46 -0.70
CA TRP A 239 8.29 -26.72 0.22
C TRP A 239 9.73 -26.37 -0.24
N ASP A 240 9.90 -25.14 -0.73
CA ASP A 240 11.12 -24.34 -0.57
C ASP A 240 10.68 -22.90 -0.25
N GLY A 241 10.70 -22.54 1.04
CA GLY A 241 10.12 -21.29 1.54
C GLY A 241 10.84 -20.05 1.05
N ASP A 242 10.26 -19.35 0.08
CA ASP A 242 10.80 -18.09 -0.41
C ASP A 242 10.24 -16.90 0.39
N ARG A 243 11.12 -16.16 1.09
CA ARG A 243 10.82 -14.93 1.86
C ARG A 243 10.08 -13.87 1.06
N VAL A 244 10.12 -13.95 -0.27
CA VAL A 244 9.39 -13.08 -1.18
C VAL A 244 7.89 -13.35 -1.09
N THR A 245 7.46 -14.60 -1.02
CA THR A 245 6.04 -14.96 -0.92
C THR A 245 5.44 -14.45 0.39
N ASP A 246 6.15 -14.60 1.52
CA ASP A 246 5.71 -14.08 2.82
C ASP A 246 5.43 -12.57 2.80
N ARG A 247 6.33 -11.79 2.19
CA ARG A 247 6.15 -10.33 2.09
C ARG A 247 4.98 -9.93 1.20
N ILE A 248 4.67 -10.74 0.19
CA ILE A 248 3.59 -10.48 -0.74
C ILE A 248 2.26 -10.76 -0.07
N THR A 249 2.16 -11.88 0.65
CA THR A 249 1.01 -12.20 1.49
C THR A 249 0.76 -11.11 2.53
N ASP A 250 1.79 -10.67 3.26
CA ASP A 250 1.68 -9.58 4.25
C ASP A 250 1.18 -8.27 3.60
N ALA A 251 1.60 -7.96 2.38
CA ALA A 251 1.18 -6.75 1.66
C ALA A 251 -0.29 -6.81 1.24
N VAL A 252 -0.77 -7.97 0.78
CA VAL A 252 -2.19 -8.18 0.44
C VAL A 252 -3.05 -8.08 1.69
N GLU A 253 -2.64 -8.72 2.79
CA GLU A 253 -3.32 -8.60 4.09
C GLU A 253 -3.37 -7.15 4.57
N THR A 254 -2.29 -6.40 4.40
CA THR A 254 -2.25 -4.97 4.74
C THR A 254 -3.23 -4.17 3.90
N ALA A 255 -3.34 -4.46 2.61
CA ALA A 255 -4.29 -3.78 1.72
C ALA A 255 -5.75 -4.04 2.12
N ASN A 256 -6.10 -5.29 2.45
CA ASN A 256 -7.42 -5.64 3.00
C ASN A 256 -7.71 -4.86 4.30
N ASP A 257 -6.75 -4.86 5.23
CA ASP A 257 -6.89 -4.16 6.52
C ASP A 257 -7.09 -2.64 6.37
N VAL A 258 -6.45 -2.03 5.38
CA VAL A 258 -6.59 -0.59 5.10
C VAL A 258 -7.91 -0.33 4.38
N LEU A 259 -8.34 -1.21 3.48
CA LEU A 259 -9.61 -1.07 2.77
C LEU A 259 -10.76 -1.01 3.75
N ASP A 260 -10.87 -2.02 4.63
CA ASP A 260 -11.91 -2.07 5.66
C ASP A 260 -11.97 -0.75 6.45
N ARG A 261 -10.82 -0.23 6.88
CA ARG A 261 -10.76 0.99 7.70
C ARG A 261 -11.17 2.23 6.94
N VAL A 262 -10.78 2.36 5.68
CA VAL A 262 -11.17 3.50 4.85
C VAL A 262 -12.67 3.44 4.57
N THR A 263 -13.21 2.26 4.29
CA THR A 263 -14.67 2.06 4.16
C THR A 263 -15.40 2.49 5.43
N ASP A 264 -14.91 2.09 6.61
CA ASP A 264 -15.48 2.50 7.91
C ASP A 264 -15.46 4.03 8.09
N LEU A 265 -14.39 4.70 7.65
CA LEU A 265 -14.21 6.16 7.79
C LEU A 265 -15.02 6.98 6.79
N VAL A 266 -15.22 6.46 5.58
CA VAL A 266 -15.97 7.12 4.53
C VAL A 266 -17.46 7.25 4.90
N GLY A 267 -18.01 6.27 5.61
CA GLY A 267 -19.42 6.26 6.01
C GLY A 267 -20.39 6.08 4.84
N GLY A 268 -21.67 6.42 5.06
CA GLY A 268 -22.78 6.06 4.15
C GLY A 268 -23.09 7.03 3.00
N ASP A 269 -22.41 8.18 2.88
CA ASP A 269 -22.66 9.16 1.81
C ASP A 269 -21.37 9.89 1.38
N PRO A 270 -20.39 9.18 0.77
CA PRO A 270 -19.18 9.80 0.22
C PRO A 270 -19.47 10.80 -0.89
N ALA A 271 -18.57 11.78 -1.05
CA ALA A 271 -18.49 12.52 -2.30
C ALA A 271 -18.26 11.55 -3.49
N PRO A 272 -18.81 11.81 -4.70
CA PRO A 272 -18.72 10.87 -5.83
C PRO A 272 -17.29 10.43 -6.19
N GLU A 273 -16.33 11.33 -6.04
CA GLU A 273 -14.91 11.08 -6.30
C GLU A 273 -14.28 10.11 -5.27
N VAL A 274 -14.76 10.15 -4.02
CA VAL A 274 -14.35 9.25 -2.93
C VAL A 274 -14.97 7.86 -3.14
N GLU A 275 -16.23 7.82 -3.57
CA GLU A 275 -16.94 6.58 -3.91
C GLU A 275 -16.27 5.83 -5.07
N GLU A 276 -15.94 6.54 -6.17
CA GLU A 276 -15.27 5.96 -7.33
C GLU A 276 -13.88 5.40 -6.98
N LEU A 277 -13.10 6.15 -6.18
CA LEU A 277 -11.80 5.68 -5.73
C LEU A 277 -11.92 4.48 -4.78
N LEU A 278 -12.94 4.45 -3.92
CA LEU A 278 -13.17 3.35 -2.99
C LEU A 278 -13.57 2.07 -3.74
N ALA A 279 -14.46 2.18 -4.73
CA ALA A 279 -14.84 1.07 -5.59
C ALA A 279 -13.61 0.47 -6.31
N LEU A 280 -12.77 1.33 -6.90
CA LEU A 280 -11.55 0.89 -7.57
C LEU A 280 -10.52 0.28 -6.61
N ALA A 281 -10.42 0.80 -5.39
CA ALA A 281 -9.57 0.22 -4.36
C ALA A 281 -10.06 -1.17 -3.92
N THR A 282 -11.37 -1.36 -3.77
CA THR A 282 -11.99 -2.65 -3.46
C THR A 282 -11.70 -3.67 -4.54
N GLU A 283 -11.94 -3.32 -5.81
CA GLU A 283 -11.66 -4.19 -6.96
C GLU A 283 -10.17 -4.61 -6.97
N LEU A 284 -9.25 -3.69 -6.74
CA LEU A 284 -7.82 -4.01 -6.69
C LEU A 284 -7.44 -4.93 -5.51
N VAL A 285 -8.13 -4.84 -4.37
CA VAL A 285 -7.92 -5.76 -3.24
C VAL A 285 -8.46 -7.15 -3.58
N GLU A 286 -9.63 -7.24 -4.21
CA GLU A 286 -10.22 -8.49 -4.69
C GLU A 286 -9.30 -9.16 -5.71
N GLU A 287 -8.88 -8.44 -6.75
CA GLU A 287 -7.91 -8.94 -7.74
C GLU A 287 -6.57 -9.33 -7.09
N ALA A 288 -6.13 -8.62 -6.03
CA ALA A 288 -4.93 -8.99 -5.31
C ALA A 288 -5.09 -10.32 -4.57
N ASN A 289 -6.26 -10.56 -3.98
CA ASN A 289 -6.60 -11.83 -3.33
C ASN A 289 -6.74 -12.97 -4.37
N GLU A 290 -7.43 -12.75 -5.49
CA GLU A 290 -7.55 -13.74 -6.58
C GLU A 290 -6.19 -14.10 -7.20
N ALA A 291 -5.34 -13.10 -7.41
CA ALA A 291 -3.97 -13.30 -7.88
C ALA A 291 -3.12 -14.02 -6.83
N LEU A 292 -3.36 -13.79 -5.54
CA LEU A 292 -2.69 -14.53 -4.46
C LEU A 292 -3.12 -16.00 -4.47
N ASP A 293 -4.42 -16.27 -4.66
CA ASP A 293 -5.00 -17.61 -4.73
C ASP A 293 -4.58 -18.37 -6.00
N SER A 294 -4.39 -17.65 -7.11
CA SER A 294 -3.91 -18.19 -8.39
C SER A 294 -2.38 -18.19 -8.54
N GLU A 295 -1.66 -17.94 -7.44
CA GLU A 295 -0.19 -17.93 -7.38
C GLU A 295 0.52 -16.89 -8.27
N GLN A 296 -0.17 -15.84 -8.67
CA GLN A 296 0.36 -14.72 -9.45
C GLN A 296 0.96 -13.65 -8.53
N TRP A 297 1.99 -14.00 -7.76
CA TRP A 297 2.53 -13.18 -6.65
C TRP A 297 2.93 -11.75 -7.03
N ARG A 298 3.53 -11.56 -8.21
CA ARG A 298 3.88 -10.22 -8.71
C ARG A 298 2.64 -9.36 -8.93
N ILE A 299 1.56 -9.97 -9.44
CA ILE A 299 0.29 -9.29 -9.69
C ILE A 299 -0.38 -9.01 -8.35
N ALA A 300 -0.45 -9.99 -7.44
CA ALA A 300 -0.99 -9.81 -6.09
C ALA A 300 -0.31 -8.65 -5.34
N PHE A 301 1.02 -8.61 -5.34
CA PHE A 301 1.79 -7.52 -4.72
C PHE A 301 1.52 -6.16 -5.36
N HIS A 302 1.48 -6.11 -6.69
CA HIS A 302 1.26 -4.86 -7.41
C HIS A 302 -0.14 -4.31 -7.17
N LYS A 303 -1.15 -5.17 -7.23
CA LYS A 303 -2.56 -4.84 -6.98
C LYS A 303 -2.75 -4.36 -5.54
N ALA A 304 -2.17 -5.06 -4.56
CA ALA A 304 -2.16 -4.62 -3.16
C ALA A 304 -1.50 -3.25 -2.95
N LEU A 305 -0.34 -3.00 -3.56
CA LEU A 305 0.32 -1.68 -3.47
C LEU A 305 -0.51 -0.56 -4.11
N ARG A 306 -1.21 -0.84 -5.22
CA ARG A 306 -2.10 0.12 -5.87
C ARG A 306 -3.34 0.39 -5.04
N ALA A 307 -4.00 -0.65 -4.55
CA ALA A 307 -5.13 -0.52 -3.64
C ALA A 307 -4.74 0.36 -2.45
N MET A 308 -3.63 0.06 -1.78
CA MET A 308 -3.12 0.90 -0.69
C MET A 308 -2.88 2.35 -1.11
N GLY A 309 -2.37 2.61 -2.33
CA GLY A 309 -2.20 3.96 -2.85
C GLY A 309 -3.51 4.71 -3.09
N LEU A 310 -4.57 4.03 -3.53
CA LEU A 310 -5.90 4.64 -3.70
C LEU A 310 -6.57 4.89 -2.36
N LEU A 311 -6.56 3.90 -1.47
CA LEU A 311 -7.07 4.00 -0.11
C LEU A 311 -6.41 5.15 0.66
N TRP A 312 -5.12 5.34 0.42
CA TRP A 312 -4.36 6.47 0.93
C TRP A 312 -4.86 7.82 0.40
N ARG A 313 -5.17 7.90 -0.89
CA ARG A 313 -5.68 9.11 -1.54
C ARG A 313 -7.07 9.46 -1.02
N ILE A 314 -7.94 8.46 -0.87
CA ILE A 314 -9.27 8.60 -0.27
C ILE A 314 -9.14 9.16 1.14
N PHE A 315 -8.26 8.56 1.96
CA PHE A 315 -8.03 9.03 3.31
C PHE A 315 -7.60 10.51 3.37
N VAL A 316 -6.70 10.95 2.49
CA VAL A 316 -6.28 12.36 2.42
C VAL A 316 -7.40 13.31 1.98
N MET A 317 -8.42 12.81 1.25
CA MET A 317 -9.55 13.63 0.82
C MET A 317 -10.61 13.81 1.92
N ILE A 318 -10.75 12.83 2.82
CA ILE A 318 -11.76 12.82 3.88
C ILE A 318 -11.23 13.28 5.25
N ALA A 319 -9.91 13.40 5.40
CA ALA A 319 -9.24 13.92 6.60
C ALA A 319 -9.04 15.44 6.55
#